data_AF-A0A962CWZ7-F1
#
_entry.id   AF-A0A962CWZ7-F1
#
_cell.length_a   1.000
_cell.length_b   1.000
_cell.length_c   1.000
_cell.angle_alpha   90.00
_cell.angle_beta   90.00
_cell.angle_gamma   90.00
#
_symmetry.space_group_name_H-M   'P 1'
#
loop_
_entity.id
_entity.type
_entity.pdbx_description
1 polymer ?
#
loop_
_entity_poly.entity_id
_entity_poly.type
_entity_poly.pdbx_seq_one_letter_code
_entity_poly.pdbx_strand_id
1 'polypeptide(L)'
;MKNLILVITLIFTNLVSAEEDKSNEKEVAKTLVKMFEVINIMPDKEEIDELSKQWNSDFVEHLQNHESADINLYGLQELSLKYYGFKKQKIINPNDLTDFANDLRNLVDSNELSTQSLFIASGICSGENIIDYCDSTPINKKLIQSEPNNVLVYFPSLKKAFENNKTDEVNQLLNQMAHSEFANNYSSIPELLEDTIDEYTRNHPYHEKMINSELTAIESLKKISPEKIQEIREDFFYYQSYMYKIHFKLIYPMITMRSLMDVCKSDMNLAKTCLKISDILISKNKSIISPMVGYTVKIDTLKLIGEENLASETEIIKAKLKKQYECLMRIKSSNNNQIDLYLNPEDFKKLSTIERNQGELALFKTMAETSYQQQLDLGNENAINPQTCFEK
;
A
#
# COMPACT_ATOMS: atom_id res chain seq x y z
N MET A 1 -16.15 2.91 -9.30
CA MET A 1 -15.34 1.78 -8.87
C MET A 1 -16.26 0.58 -8.81
N LYS A 2 -16.25 -0.25 -9.86
CA LYS A 2 -17.26 -1.31 -10.09
C LYS A 2 -16.86 -2.58 -9.31
N ASN A 3 -17.53 -2.91 -8.21
CA ASN A 3 -17.43 -4.20 -7.48
C ASN A 3 -16.01 -4.80 -7.43
N LEU A 4 -14.99 -3.96 -7.23
CA LEU A 4 -13.58 -4.27 -7.49
C LEU A 4 -12.80 -4.47 -6.19
N ILE A 5 -13.31 -3.99 -5.06
CA ILE A 5 -12.54 -3.88 -3.81
C ILE A 5 -12.29 -5.28 -3.21
N LEU A 6 -13.30 -6.16 -3.30
CA LEU A 6 -13.25 -7.57 -2.92
C LEU A 6 -12.23 -8.37 -3.74
N VAL A 7 -12.27 -8.12 -5.06
CA VAL A 7 -11.36 -8.68 -6.04
C VAL A 7 -9.93 -8.16 -5.84
N ILE A 8 -9.74 -6.86 -5.60
CA ILE A 8 -8.42 -6.23 -5.38
C ILE A 8 -7.76 -6.74 -4.10
N THR A 9 -8.53 -6.99 -3.06
CA THR A 9 -8.01 -7.54 -1.80
C THR A 9 -7.56 -8.98 -1.99
N LEU A 10 -8.35 -9.82 -2.67
CA LEU A 10 -7.98 -11.19 -3.03
C LEU A 10 -6.80 -11.27 -4.02
N ILE A 11 -6.67 -10.27 -4.91
CA ILE A 11 -5.54 -10.05 -5.82
C ILE A 11 -4.28 -9.81 -5.00
N PHE A 12 -4.27 -8.83 -4.08
CA PHE A 12 -3.05 -8.44 -3.36
C PHE A 12 -2.57 -9.47 -2.34
N THR A 13 -3.48 -10.24 -1.73
CA THR A 13 -3.07 -11.29 -0.78
C THR A 13 -2.42 -12.50 -1.47
N ASN A 14 -2.70 -12.71 -2.76
CA ASN A 14 -2.13 -13.81 -3.55
C ASN A 14 -0.99 -13.39 -4.50
N LEU A 15 -1.00 -12.17 -5.06
CA LEU A 15 0.03 -11.72 -6.03
C LEU A 15 1.42 -11.54 -5.45
N VAL A 16 1.56 -11.35 -4.13
CA VAL A 16 2.89 -11.25 -3.51
C VAL A 16 3.56 -12.64 -3.35
N SER A 17 2.81 -13.74 -3.53
CA SER A 17 3.36 -15.12 -3.54
C SER A 17 3.78 -15.62 -4.94
N ALA A 18 3.61 -14.77 -5.97
CA ALA A 18 3.53 -15.20 -7.35
C ALA A 18 4.86 -15.25 -8.14
N GLU A 19 5.95 -14.71 -7.61
CA GLU A 19 7.22 -14.65 -8.37
C GLU A 19 7.81 -16.03 -8.71
N GLU A 20 7.39 -17.11 -8.03
CA GLU A 20 7.90 -18.48 -8.31
C GLU A 20 6.85 -19.51 -8.74
N ASP A 21 5.54 -19.26 -8.58
CA ASP A 21 4.50 -20.23 -8.94
C ASP A 21 3.42 -19.65 -9.89
N LYS A 22 3.73 -19.71 -11.19
CA LYS A 22 2.82 -19.32 -12.29
C LYS A 22 1.48 -20.07 -12.28
N SER A 23 1.35 -21.17 -11.54
CA SER A 23 0.08 -21.89 -11.41
C SER A 23 -0.92 -21.13 -10.52
N ASN A 24 -0.45 -20.52 -9.43
CA ASN A 24 -1.28 -19.72 -8.51
C ASN A 24 -1.79 -18.43 -9.16
N GLU A 25 -0.97 -17.70 -9.91
CA GLU A 25 -1.43 -16.50 -10.64
C GLU A 25 -2.58 -16.80 -11.60
N LYS A 26 -2.46 -17.92 -12.34
CA LYS A 26 -3.45 -18.35 -13.32
C LYS A 26 -4.75 -18.78 -12.64
N GLU A 27 -4.66 -19.39 -11.46
CA GLU A 27 -5.83 -19.81 -10.69
C GLU A 27 -6.55 -18.63 -10.03
N VAL A 28 -5.81 -17.65 -9.48
CA VAL A 28 -6.35 -16.38 -8.98
C VAL A 28 -7.02 -15.62 -10.12
N ALA A 29 -6.33 -15.41 -11.26
CA ALA A 29 -6.91 -14.71 -12.41
C ALA A 29 -8.20 -15.37 -12.92
N LYS A 30 -8.25 -16.72 -13.01
CA LYS A 30 -9.47 -17.46 -13.38
C LYS A 30 -10.59 -17.28 -12.36
N THR A 31 -10.25 -17.29 -11.07
CA THR A 31 -11.21 -17.11 -9.98
C THR A 31 -11.86 -15.72 -10.05
N LEU A 32 -11.06 -14.69 -10.31
CA LEU A 32 -11.52 -13.32 -10.46
C LEU A 32 -12.40 -13.13 -11.69
N VAL A 33 -11.99 -13.69 -12.83
CA VAL A 33 -12.80 -13.68 -14.06
C VAL A 33 -14.17 -14.31 -13.80
N LYS A 34 -14.21 -15.43 -13.09
CA LYS A 34 -15.46 -16.11 -12.74
C LYS A 34 -16.37 -15.28 -11.83
N MET A 35 -15.80 -14.59 -10.83
CA MET A 35 -16.57 -13.65 -10.00
C MET A 35 -17.16 -12.51 -10.83
N PHE A 36 -16.35 -11.91 -11.72
CA PHE A 36 -16.84 -10.86 -12.61
C PHE A 36 -17.92 -11.36 -13.57
N GLU A 37 -17.80 -12.57 -14.11
CA GLU A 37 -18.82 -13.17 -14.97
C GLU A 37 -20.15 -13.31 -14.24
N VAL A 38 -20.14 -13.80 -12.99
CA VAL A 38 -21.35 -13.94 -12.16
C VAL A 38 -22.00 -12.59 -11.87
N ILE A 39 -21.22 -11.59 -11.46
CA ILE A 39 -21.72 -10.22 -11.21
C ILE A 39 -22.30 -9.61 -12.51
N ASN A 40 -21.65 -9.87 -13.64
CA ASN A 40 -22.03 -9.25 -14.92
C ASN A 40 -23.35 -9.77 -15.50
N ILE A 41 -23.83 -10.94 -15.07
CA ILE A 41 -25.06 -11.58 -15.57
C ILE A 41 -26.23 -11.47 -14.58
N MET A 42 -26.08 -10.74 -13.47
CA MET A 42 -27.16 -10.58 -12.49
C MET A 42 -28.32 -9.77 -13.09
N PRO A 43 -29.58 -10.17 -12.85
CA PRO A 43 -30.76 -9.51 -13.42
C PRO A 43 -30.90 -8.03 -12.97
N ASP A 44 -30.45 -7.70 -11.76
CA ASP A 44 -30.56 -6.35 -11.17
C ASP A 44 -29.26 -5.54 -11.27
N LYS A 45 -28.35 -5.92 -12.17
CA LYS A 45 -26.99 -5.34 -12.22
C LYS A 45 -26.98 -3.82 -12.40
N GLU A 46 -27.83 -3.27 -13.26
CA GLU A 46 -27.84 -1.81 -13.51
C GLU A 46 -28.22 -1.04 -12.23
N GLU A 47 -29.23 -1.51 -11.52
CA GLU A 47 -29.64 -0.93 -10.23
C GLU A 47 -28.56 -1.09 -9.16
N ILE A 48 -27.91 -2.27 -9.07
CA ILE A 48 -26.79 -2.50 -8.16
C ILE A 48 -25.61 -1.56 -8.49
N ASP A 49 -25.30 -1.37 -9.77
CA ASP A 49 -24.25 -0.46 -10.24
C ASP A 49 -24.57 1.00 -9.88
N GLU A 50 -25.84 1.42 -9.94
CA GLU A 50 -26.29 2.75 -9.53
C GLU A 50 -26.22 2.96 -8.02
N LEU A 51 -26.75 2.02 -7.23
CA LEU A 51 -26.66 2.05 -5.77
C LEU A 51 -25.21 2.08 -5.30
N SER A 52 -24.34 1.26 -5.90
CA SER A 52 -22.91 1.23 -5.60
C SER A 52 -22.22 2.55 -5.95
N LYS A 53 -22.54 3.14 -7.11
CA LYS A 53 -21.99 4.47 -7.48
C LYS A 53 -22.44 5.55 -6.51
N GLN A 54 -23.72 5.57 -6.14
CA GLN A 54 -24.26 6.57 -5.22
C GLN A 54 -23.58 6.45 -3.86
N TRP A 55 -23.55 5.26 -3.28
CA TRP A 55 -22.91 5.03 -1.99
C TRP A 55 -21.44 5.45 -1.99
N ASN A 56 -20.68 5.10 -3.04
CA ASN A 56 -19.29 5.50 -3.19
C ASN A 56 -19.15 7.02 -3.33
N SER A 57 -20.05 7.68 -4.06
CA SER A 57 -20.04 9.14 -4.21
C SER A 57 -20.27 9.82 -2.87
N ASP A 58 -21.27 9.36 -2.12
CA ASP A 58 -21.62 9.90 -0.80
C ASP A 58 -20.50 9.67 0.21
N PHE A 59 -19.81 8.53 0.14
CA PHE A 59 -18.66 8.24 1.00
C PHE A 59 -17.48 9.17 0.69
N VAL A 60 -17.16 9.37 -0.59
CA VAL A 60 -16.10 10.30 -0.98
C VAL A 60 -16.45 11.72 -0.58
N GLU A 61 -17.70 12.15 -0.77
CA GLU A 61 -18.18 13.46 -0.31
C GLU A 61 -18.08 13.62 1.21
N HIS A 62 -18.42 12.57 1.97
CA HIS A 62 -18.26 12.54 3.42
C HIS A 62 -16.81 12.74 3.84
N LEU A 63 -15.87 12.06 3.17
CA LEU A 63 -14.44 12.26 3.44
C LEU A 63 -13.98 13.68 3.08
N GLN A 64 -14.40 14.22 1.95
CA GLN A 64 -14.00 15.56 1.48
C GLN A 64 -14.52 16.71 2.35
N ASN A 65 -15.66 16.51 3.00
CA ASN A 65 -16.32 17.50 3.86
C ASN A 65 -16.07 17.25 5.36
N HIS A 66 -15.13 16.37 5.70
CA HIS A 66 -14.79 16.07 7.08
C HIS A 66 -14.12 17.29 7.74
N GLU A 67 -14.23 17.41 9.07
CA GLU A 67 -13.64 18.53 9.81
C GLU A 67 -12.12 18.50 9.84
N SER A 68 -11.54 17.29 9.77
CA SER A 68 -10.10 17.07 9.69
C SER A 68 -9.60 17.18 8.25
N ALA A 69 -8.67 18.10 8.02
CA ALA A 69 -8.01 18.27 6.72
C ALA A 69 -7.25 17.01 6.26
N ASP A 70 -6.76 16.17 7.19
CA ASP A 70 -6.15 14.89 6.86
C ASP A 70 -7.18 13.94 6.22
N ILE A 71 -8.40 13.89 6.74
CA ILE A 71 -9.49 13.06 6.18
C ILE A 71 -9.97 13.60 4.83
N ASN A 72 -10.03 14.93 4.67
CA ASN A 72 -10.34 15.56 3.39
C ASN A 72 -9.37 15.14 2.29
N LEU A 73 -8.09 14.97 2.63
CA LEU A 73 -7.10 14.49 1.68
C LEU A 73 -7.36 13.06 1.22
N TYR A 74 -7.83 12.16 2.09
CA TYR A 74 -8.22 10.80 1.67
C TYR A 74 -9.41 10.83 0.70
N GLY A 75 -10.35 11.77 0.86
CA GLY A 75 -11.38 12.04 -0.13
C GLY A 75 -10.83 12.47 -1.49
N LEU A 76 -9.83 13.37 -1.50
CA LEU A 76 -9.13 13.76 -2.73
C LEU A 76 -8.31 12.60 -3.34
N GLN A 77 -7.73 11.72 -2.51
CA GLN A 77 -7.02 10.54 -2.98
C GLN A 77 -7.97 9.60 -3.74
N GLU A 78 -9.17 9.35 -3.24
CA GLU A 78 -10.20 8.57 -3.95
C GLU A 78 -10.57 9.18 -5.30
N LEU A 79 -10.77 10.51 -5.34
CA LEU A 79 -11.04 11.20 -6.59
C LEU A 79 -9.89 11.07 -7.59
N SER A 80 -8.66 11.09 -7.09
CA SER A 80 -7.46 10.98 -7.93
C SER A 80 -7.42 9.68 -8.73
N LEU A 81 -8.00 8.58 -8.22
CA LEU A 81 -8.06 7.28 -8.90
C LEU A 81 -8.79 7.34 -10.25
N LYS A 82 -9.69 8.31 -10.45
CA LYS A 82 -10.35 8.57 -11.75
C LYS A 82 -9.33 8.95 -12.82
N TYR A 83 -8.21 9.56 -12.43
CA TYR A 83 -7.15 10.00 -13.32
C TYR A 83 -6.05 8.94 -13.52
N TYR A 84 -5.99 7.87 -12.72
CA TYR A 84 -4.94 6.83 -12.80
C TYR A 84 -5.41 5.50 -13.46
N GLY A 85 -6.57 5.50 -14.12
CA GLY A 85 -7.24 4.27 -14.56
C GLY A 85 -6.42 3.32 -15.44
N PHE A 86 -6.45 2.02 -15.07
CA PHE A 86 -5.87 0.85 -15.78
C PHE A 86 -6.38 0.59 -17.21
N LYS A 87 -7.33 1.40 -17.71
CA LYS A 87 -7.80 1.31 -19.09
C LYS A 87 -7.30 2.54 -19.84
N LYS A 88 -6.55 2.31 -20.92
CA LYS A 88 -6.43 3.27 -22.04
C LYS A 88 -7.85 3.66 -22.48
N GLN A 89 -8.46 4.71 -21.91
CA GLN A 89 -9.61 5.45 -22.47
C GLN A 89 -10.20 6.46 -21.47
N LYS A 90 -9.80 7.73 -21.61
CA LYS A 90 -10.62 8.90 -21.95
C LYS A 90 -9.67 10.10 -21.94
N ILE A 91 -9.81 11.02 -22.90
CA ILE A 91 -9.17 12.33 -22.79
C ILE A 91 -9.78 12.95 -21.52
N ILE A 92 -8.99 13.03 -20.45
CA ILE A 92 -9.39 13.73 -19.24
C ILE A 92 -9.42 15.22 -19.61
N ASN A 93 -10.50 15.91 -19.26
CA ASN A 93 -10.61 17.33 -19.50
C ASN A 93 -9.51 18.06 -18.70
N PRO A 94 -8.63 18.87 -19.34
CA PRO A 94 -7.61 19.65 -18.65
C PRO A 94 -8.14 20.55 -17.55
N ASN A 95 -9.38 21.05 -17.68
CA ASN A 95 -10.01 21.87 -16.65
C ASN A 95 -10.26 21.05 -15.37
N ASP A 96 -10.75 19.82 -15.49
CA ASP A 96 -10.99 18.94 -14.33
C ASP A 96 -9.68 18.63 -13.58
N LEU A 97 -8.57 18.47 -14.31
CA LEU A 97 -7.24 18.27 -13.70
C LEU A 97 -6.72 19.52 -13.00
N THR A 98 -6.97 20.68 -13.60
CA THR A 98 -6.60 21.98 -13.03
C THR A 98 -7.39 22.27 -11.75
N ASP A 99 -8.70 22.03 -11.77
CA ASP A 99 -9.58 22.23 -10.63
C ASP A 99 -9.19 21.29 -9.48
N PHE A 100 -8.98 20.01 -9.78
CA PHE A 100 -8.52 19.05 -8.78
C PHE A 100 -7.14 19.42 -8.19
N ALA A 101 -6.18 19.84 -9.02
CA ALA A 101 -4.87 20.29 -8.54
C ALA A 101 -4.97 21.56 -7.67
N ASN A 102 -5.89 22.47 -8.00
CA ASN A 102 -6.18 23.65 -7.19
C ASN A 102 -6.79 23.28 -5.85
N ASP A 103 -7.75 22.35 -5.81
CA ASP A 103 -8.36 21.87 -4.57
C ASP A 103 -7.33 21.22 -3.64
N LEU A 104 -6.47 20.36 -4.18
CA LEU A 104 -5.38 19.75 -3.44
C LEU A 104 -4.40 20.79 -2.88
N ARG A 105 -4.00 21.78 -3.70
CA ARG A 105 -3.12 22.86 -3.25
C ARG A 105 -3.79 23.70 -2.17
N ASN A 106 -5.06 24.08 -2.34
CA ASN A 106 -5.80 24.87 -1.35
C ASN A 106 -5.89 24.12 -0.01
N LEU A 107 -6.11 22.81 -0.04
CA LEU A 107 -6.12 21.98 1.17
C LEU A 107 -4.75 21.97 1.85
N VAL A 108 -3.67 21.74 1.10
CA VAL A 108 -2.30 21.73 1.64
C VAL A 108 -1.86 23.11 2.14
N ASP A 109 -2.28 24.19 1.49
CA ASP A 109 -1.86 25.56 1.81
C ASP A 109 -2.61 26.18 2.98
N SER A 110 -3.87 25.82 3.15
CA SER A 110 -4.72 26.41 4.19
C SER A 110 -4.68 25.65 5.51
N ASN A 111 -4.04 24.48 5.57
CA ASN A 111 -4.08 23.59 6.74
C ASN A 111 -2.69 23.05 7.11
N GLU A 112 -2.55 22.68 8.38
CA GLU A 112 -1.45 21.84 8.85
C GLU A 112 -1.84 20.37 8.68
N LEU A 113 -1.35 19.76 7.61
CA LEU A 113 -1.53 18.33 7.34
C LEU A 113 -0.46 17.50 8.07
N SER A 114 -0.83 16.29 8.47
CA SER A 114 0.12 15.31 8.99
C SER A 114 1.18 14.95 7.94
N THR A 115 2.34 14.44 8.38
CA THR A 115 3.39 13.96 7.48
C THR A 115 2.88 12.88 6.51
N GLN A 116 2.02 11.98 7.00
CA GLN A 116 1.41 10.94 6.18
C GLN A 116 0.52 11.53 5.06
N SER A 117 -0.30 12.52 5.39
CA SER A 117 -1.08 13.25 4.39
C SER A 117 -0.20 13.99 3.39
N LEU A 118 0.87 14.65 3.83
CA LEU A 118 1.80 15.30 2.92
C LEU A 118 2.49 14.31 1.96
N PHE A 119 2.76 13.07 2.41
CA PHE A 119 3.22 11.99 1.52
C PHE A 119 2.19 11.64 0.45
N ILE A 120 0.91 11.49 0.84
CA ILE A 120 -0.18 11.20 -0.10
C ILE A 120 -0.31 12.33 -1.13
N ALA A 121 -0.36 13.59 -0.68
CA ALA A 121 -0.47 14.76 -1.55
C ALA A 121 0.70 14.86 -2.54
N SER A 122 1.93 14.62 -2.07
CA SER A 122 3.13 14.57 -2.90
C SER A 122 3.04 13.46 -3.97
N GLY A 123 2.55 12.29 -3.57
CA GLY A 123 2.36 11.14 -4.45
C GLY A 123 1.32 11.40 -5.55
N ILE A 124 0.17 12.00 -5.19
CA ILE A 124 -0.86 12.43 -6.14
C ILE A 124 -0.22 13.38 -7.17
N CYS A 125 0.43 14.46 -6.75
CA CYS A 125 1.03 15.42 -7.68
C CYS A 125 2.19 14.88 -8.52
N SER A 126 2.75 13.72 -8.15
CA SER A 126 3.81 13.05 -8.90
C SER A 126 3.29 12.06 -9.95
N GLY A 127 1.96 11.91 -10.06
CA GLY A 127 1.33 10.99 -10.98
C GLY A 127 1.34 11.47 -12.44
N GLU A 128 1.54 10.56 -13.39
CA GLU A 128 1.78 10.88 -14.81
C GLU A 128 0.72 11.79 -15.45
N ASN A 129 -0.56 11.61 -15.08
CA ASN A 129 -1.67 12.38 -15.68
C ASN A 129 -1.91 13.74 -15.03
N ILE A 130 -1.28 14.05 -13.89
CA ILE A 130 -1.50 15.30 -13.14
C ILE A 130 -0.22 16.11 -12.95
N ILE A 131 0.96 15.54 -13.22
CA ILE A 131 2.25 16.20 -12.97
C ILE A 131 2.38 17.58 -13.63
N ASP A 132 1.74 17.78 -14.79
CA ASP A 132 1.74 19.06 -15.52
C ASP A 132 0.80 20.11 -14.91
N TYR A 133 -0.12 19.70 -14.02
CA TYR A 133 -1.14 20.55 -13.40
C TYR A 133 -0.88 20.81 -11.92
N CYS A 134 -0.17 19.90 -11.24
CA CYS A 134 0.18 20.05 -9.82
C CYS A 134 1.69 20.27 -9.61
N ASP A 135 2.09 21.49 -9.22
CA ASP A 135 3.46 21.71 -8.73
C ASP A 135 3.65 21.09 -7.34
N SER A 136 4.36 19.96 -7.30
CA SER A 136 4.70 19.26 -6.06
C SER A 136 5.77 19.97 -5.21
N THR A 137 6.42 21.04 -5.70
CA THR A 137 7.52 21.70 -4.96
C THR A 137 7.11 22.20 -3.57
N PRO A 138 6.01 22.97 -3.40
CA PRO A 138 5.61 23.47 -2.10
C PRO A 138 5.21 22.34 -1.14
N ILE A 139 4.54 21.31 -1.65
CA ILE A 139 4.12 20.13 -0.89
C ILE A 139 5.34 19.37 -0.37
N ASN A 140 6.33 19.11 -1.23
CA ASN A 140 7.55 18.39 -0.85
C ASN A 140 8.38 19.18 0.17
N LYS A 141 8.39 20.51 0.07
CA LYS A 141 9.05 21.36 1.07
C LYS A 141 8.37 21.25 2.43
N LYS A 142 7.03 21.29 2.49
CA LYS A 142 6.27 21.08 3.72
C LYS A 142 6.50 19.68 4.29
N LEU A 143 6.54 18.66 3.44
CA LEU A 143 6.81 17.27 3.84
C LEU A 143 8.20 17.11 4.49
N ILE A 144 9.24 17.70 3.92
CA ILE A 144 10.58 17.70 4.52
C ILE A 144 10.59 18.45 5.86
N GLN A 145 9.85 19.56 5.95
CA GLN A 145 9.76 20.36 7.18
C GLN A 145 8.99 19.66 8.30
N SER A 146 7.97 18.88 7.98
CA SER A 146 7.15 18.19 8.97
C SER A 146 7.90 17.02 9.63
N GLU A 147 8.83 16.38 8.92
CA GLU A 147 9.63 15.29 9.48
C GLU A 147 11.04 15.18 8.87
N PRO A 148 11.94 16.13 9.15
CA PRO A 148 13.26 16.20 8.53
C PRO A 148 14.18 15.01 8.88
N ASN A 149 13.87 14.29 9.96
CA ASN A 149 14.63 13.13 10.41
C ASN A 149 14.23 11.83 9.72
N ASN A 150 13.18 11.83 8.90
CA ASN A 150 12.76 10.67 8.14
C ASN A 150 13.36 10.72 6.73
N VAL A 151 14.24 9.78 6.39
CA VAL A 151 14.93 9.77 5.09
C VAL A 151 13.96 9.67 3.90
N LEU A 152 12.75 9.13 4.12
CA LEU A 152 11.78 8.91 3.05
C LEU A 152 11.15 10.22 2.52
N VAL A 153 11.12 11.29 3.32
CA VAL A 153 10.50 12.59 2.93
C VAL A 153 11.27 13.31 1.81
N TYR A 154 12.55 12.96 1.62
CA TYR A 154 13.41 13.59 0.63
C TYR A 154 13.30 13.00 -0.77
N PHE A 155 12.78 11.76 -0.90
CA PHE A 155 12.74 11.06 -2.19
C PHE A 155 11.92 11.77 -3.27
N PRO A 156 10.74 12.35 -3.00
CA PRO A 156 10.00 13.11 -4.01
C PRO A 156 10.81 14.28 -4.58
N SER A 157 11.49 15.04 -3.72
CA SER A 157 12.39 16.13 -4.14
C SER A 157 13.62 15.62 -4.87
N LEU A 158 14.22 14.52 -4.40
CA LEU A 158 15.39 13.90 -5.04
C LEU A 158 15.07 13.45 -6.46
N LYS A 159 13.91 12.80 -6.66
CA LYS A 159 13.43 12.40 -7.98
C LYS A 159 13.34 13.62 -8.90
N LYS A 160 12.63 14.66 -8.47
CA LYS A 160 12.43 15.88 -9.25
C LYS A 160 13.74 16.60 -9.58
N ALA A 161 14.66 16.70 -8.62
CA ALA A 161 15.96 17.31 -8.83
C ALA A 161 16.82 16.51 -9.82
N PHE A 162 16.80 15.17 -9.68
CA PHE A 162 17.52 14.25 -10.56
C PHE A 162 17.01 14.31 -12.00
N GLU A 163 15.68 14.22 -12.21
CA GLU A 163 15.05 14.27 -13.54
C GLU A 163 15.30 15.61 -14.25
N ASN A 164 15.41 16.70 -13.49
CA ASN A 164 15.72 18.03 -14.01
C ASN A 164 17.22 18.34 -14.10
N ASN A 165 18.11 17.36 -13.90
CA ASN A 165 19.57 17.50 -13.94
C ASN A 165 20.11 18.61 -13.00
N LYS A 166 19.47 18.80 -11.84
CA LYS A 166 19.88 19.81 -10.84
C LYS A 166 20.89 19.20 -9.86
N THR A 167 22.13 19.03 -10.32
CA THR A 167 23.19 18.32 -9.55
C THR A 167 23.42 18.88 -8.15
N ASP A 168 23.43 20.19 -7.97
CA ASP A 168 23.64 20.81 -6.64
C ASP A 168 22.50 20.49 -5.68
N GLU A 169 21.25 20.50 -6.17
CA GLU A 169 20.07 20.16 -5.39
C GLU A 169 20.06 18.67 -5.01
N VAL A 170 20.46 17.79 -5.95
CA VAL A 170 20.67 16.36 -5.67
C VAL A 170 21.69 16.16 -4.55
N ASN A 171 22.86 16.80 -4.64
CA ASN A 171 23.91 16.70 -3.63
C ASN A 171 23.44 17.21 -2.26
N GLN A 172 22.72 18.33 -2.23
CA GLN A 172 22.15 18.87 -1.00
C GLN A 172 21.16 17.89 -0.36
N LEU A 173 20.22 17.35 -1.14
CA LEU A 173 19.21 16.41 -0.66
C LEU A 173 19.85 15.13 -0.13
N LEU A 174 20.83 14.56 -0.85
CA LEU A 174 21.55 13.36 -0.37
C LEU A 174 22.30 13.63 0.93
N ASN A 175 22.92 14.81 1.06
CA ASN A 175 23.55 15.19 2.32
C ASN A 175 22.52 15.30 3.46
N GLN A 176 21.33 15.86 3.22
CA GLN A 176 20.26 15.89 4.23
C GLN A 176 19.75 14.49 4.59
N MET A 177 19.55 13.63 3.58
CA MET A 177 19.18 12.23 3.77
C MET A 177 20.20 11.47 4.63
N ALA A 178 21.50 11.71 4.45
CA ALA A 178 22.55 11.08 5.25
C ALA A 178 22.62 11.57 6.71
N HIS A 179 21.91 12.65 7.05
CA HIS A 179 21.74 13.14 8.43
C HIS A 179 20.38 12.77 9.02
N SER A 180 19.51 12.10 8.26
CA SER A 180 18.25 11.57 8.77
C SER A 180 18.49 10.48 9.82
N GLU A 181 17.50 10.26 10.68
CA GLU A 181 17.60 9.33 11.80
C GLU A 181 16.92 7.99 11.51
N PHE A 182 15.87 7.93 10.69
CA PHE A 182 15.10 6.72 10.40
C PHE A 182 14.43 6.75 9.03
N ALA A 183 13.77 5.65 8.65
CA ALA A 183 12.96 5.50 7.44
C ALA A 183 11.56 4.99 7.78
N ASN A 184 10.54 5.85 7.65
CA ASN A 184 9.15 5.48 7.87
C ASN A 184 8.30 5.85 6.65
N ASN A 185 7.65 4.85 6.04
CA ASN A 185 6.86 5.00 4.81
C ASN A 185 5.38 5.32 5.08
N TYR A 186 4.93 5.29 6.33
CA TYR A 186 3.54 5.54 6.72
C TYR A 186 2.52 4.70 5.94
N SER A 187 2.86 3.45 5.61
CA SER A 187 1.97 2.57 4.85
C SER A 187 0.75 2.08 5.63
N SER A 188 0.73 2.24 6.95
CA SER A 188 -0.43 1.93 7.79
C SER A 188 -1.48 3.03 7.68
N ILE A 189 -2.76 2.67 7.58
CA ILE A 189 -3.85 3.65 7.69
C ILE A 189 -3.87 4.31 9.10
N PRO A 190 -4.15 5.62 9.21
CA PRO A 190 -4.29 6.30 10.49
C PRO A 190 -5.53 5.84 11.26
N GLU A 191 -5.49 5.93 12.60
CA GLU A 191 -6.65 5.62 13.46
C GLU A 191 -7.88 6.43 13.09
N LEU A 192 -7.69 7.73 12.88
CA LEU A 192 -8.79 8.63 12.54
C LEU A 192 -9.50 8.18 11.26
N LEU A 193 -8.76 7.71 10.24
CA LEU A 193 -9.36 7.20 9.02
C LEU A 193 -10.06 5.85 9.27
N GLU A 194 -9.49 4.96 10.08
CA GLU A 194 -10.15 3.71 10.47
C GLU A 194 -11.51 3.98 11.14
N ASP A 195 -11.54 4.91 12.08
CA ASP A 195 -12.74 5.32 12.82
C ASP A 195 -13.76 5.99 11.90
N THR A 196 -13.34 6.88 11.00
CA THR A 196 -14.23 7.51 10.01
C THR A 196 -14.88 6.48 9.09
N ILE A 197 -14.13 5.47 8.63
CA ILE A 197 -14.67 4.39 7.79
C ILE A 197 -15.68 3.55 8.59
N ASP A 198 -15.34 3.16 9.82
CA ASP A 198 -16.22 2.38 10.69
C ASP A 198 -17.51 3.12 11.01
N GLU A 199 -17.44 4.41 11.30
CA GLU A 199 -18.60 5.25 11.57
C GLU A 199 -19.49 5.37 10.32
N TYR A 200 -18.91 5.71 9.17
CA TYR A 200 -19.67 5.91 7.94
C TYR A 200 -20.39 4.64 7.51
N THR A 201 -19.68 3.50 7.48
CA THR A 201 -20.25 2.21 7.06
C THR A 201 -21.34 1.70 8.01
N ARG A 202 -21.23 1.98 9.32
CA ARG A 202 -22.28 1.66 10.30
C ARG A 202 -23.54 2.51 10.09
N ASN A 203 -23.37 3.79 9.78
CA ASN A 203 -24.48 4.73 9.60
C ASN A 203 -25.10 4.68 8.20
N HIS A 204 -24.37 4.15 7.22
CA HIS A 204 -24.79 4.01 5.83
C HIS A 204 -24.50 2.58 5.35
N PRO A 205 -25.20 1.56 5.86
CA PRO A 205 -25.00 0.19 5.42
C PRO A 205 -25.35 0.05 3.93
N TYR A 206 -24.69 -0.89 3.24
CA TYR A 206 -25.06 -1.23 1.88
C TYR A 206 -26.53 -1.65 1.76
N HIS A 207 -27.14 -1.28 0.63
CA HIS A 207 -28.48 -1.75 0.31
C HIS A 207 -28.48 -3.28 0.17
N GLU A 208 -29.55 -3.94 0.62
CA GLU A 208 -29.65 -5.41 0.65
C GLU A 208 -29.38 -6.06 -0.73
N LYS A 209 -29.74 -5.40 -1.83
CA LYS A 209 -29.40 -5.84 -3.20
C LYS A 209 -27.89 -5.88 -3.47
N MET A 210 -27.14 -4.91 -2.95
CA MET A 210 -25.68 -4.88 -3.06
C MET A 210 -25.05 -6.00 -2.22
N ILE A 211 -25.53 -6.19 -0.98
CA ILE A 211 -25.09 -7.27 -0.08
C ILE A 211 -25.29 -8.62 -0.76
N ASN A 212 -26.50 -8.88 -1.28
CA ASN A 212 -26.81 -10.13 -1.99
C ASN A 212 -25.96 -10.34 -3.24
N SER A 213 -25.62 -9.26 -3.96
CA SER A 213 -24.71 -9.35 -5.12
C SER A 213 -23.31 -9.80 -4.73
N GLU A 214 -22.74 -9.22 -3.68
CA GLU A 214 -21.42 -9.58 -3.18
C GLU A 214 -21.41 -11.02 -2.62
N LEU A 215 -22.42 -11.39 -1.82
CA LEU A 215 -22.57 -12.75 -1.30
C LEU A 215 -22.72 -13.79 -2.42
N THR A 216 -23.49 -13.51 -3.47
CA THR A 216 -23.60 -14.40 -4.65
C THR A 216 -22.25 -14.59 -5.35
N ALA A 217 -21.46 -13.52 -5.45
CA ALA A 217 -20.11 -13.60 -6.02
C ALA A 217 -19.19 -14.46 -5.15
N ILE A 218 -19.26 -14.31 -3.82
CA ILE A 218 -18.51 -15.11 -2.84
C ILE A 218 -18.91 -16.59 -2.91
N GLU A 219 -20.20 -16.91 -2.92
CA GLU A 219 -20.71 -18.30 -3.04
C GLU A 219 -20.20 -19.00 -4.31
N SER A 220 -20.03 -18.25 -5.40
CA SER A 220 -19.55 -18.79 -6.68
C SER A 220 -18.12 -19.36 -6.62
N LEU A 221 -17.37 -19.05 -5.55
CA LEU A 221 -15.99 -19.48 -5.32
C LEU A 221 -15.86 -20.96 -4.91
N LYS A 222 -16.97 -21.70 -4.73
CA LYS A 222 -17.02 -23.15 -4.43
C LYS A 222 -16.25 -23.62 -3.17
N LYS A 223 -15.73 -22.71 -2.35
CA LYS A 223 -14.87 -23.02 -1.19
C LYS A 223 -15.39 -22.48 0.14
N ILE A 224 -16.62 -21.95 0.21
CA ILE A 224 -17.18 -21.33 1.42
C ILE A 224 -18.47 -22.07 1.80
N SER A 225 -18.61 -22.43 3.08
CA SER A 225 -19.78 -23.17 3.57
C SER A 225 -20.99 -22.23 3.74
N PRO A 226 -22.24 -22.74 3.68
CA PRO A 226 -23.43 -21.93 3.91
C PRO A 226 -23.43 -21.20 5.26
N GLU A 227 -22.89 -21.83 6.30
CA GLU A 227 -22.79 -21.24 7.64
C GLU A 227 -21.88 -20.01 7.62
N LYS A 228 -20.75 -20.08 6.89
CA LYS A 228 -19.83 -18.96 6.75
C LYS A 228 -20.43 -17.83 5.92
N ILE A 229 -21.24 -18.14 4.90
CA ILE A 229 -21.97 -17.11 4.14
C ILE A 229 -22.97 -16.37 5.03
N GLN A 230 -23.67 -17.10 5.90
CA GLN A 230 -24.60 -16.50 6.86
C GLN A 230 -23.87 -15.61 7.88
N GLU A 231 -22.72 -16.05 8.38
CA GLU A 231 -21.84 -15.23 9.24
C GLU A 231 -21.42 -13.93 8.53
N ILE A 232 -20.93 -14.02 7.29
CA ILE A 232 -20.54 -12.84 6.49
C ILE A 232 -21.72 -11.90 6.27
N ARG A 233 -22.94 -12.43 6.09
CA ARG A 233 -24.15 -11.62 5.94
C ARG A 233 -24.47 -10.84 7.21
N GLU A 234 -24.43 -11.50 8.36
CA GLU A 234 -24.75 -10.89 9.66
C GLU A 234 -23.74 -9.78 10.03
N ASP A 235 -22.48 -9.98 9.65
CA ASP A 235 -21.37 -9.05 9.88
C ASP A 235 -20.96 -8.24 8.64
N PHE A 236 -21.86 -8.08 7.66
CA PHE A 236 -21.49 -7.51 6.36
C PHE A 236 -20.94 -6.08 6.46
N PHE A 237 -21.42 -5.29 7.42
CA PHE A 237 -20.91 -3.93 7.62
C PHE A 237 -19.45 -3.92 8.07
N TYR A 238 -19.05 -4.87 8.93
CA TYR A 238 -17.66 -5.02 9.35
C TYR A 238 -16.79 -5.41 8.15
N TYR A 239 -17.30 -6.33 7.33
CA TYR A 239 -16.65 -6.71 6.10
C TYR A 239 -16.46 -5.51 5.16
N GLN A 240 -17.53 -4.75 4.93
CA GLN A 240 -17.51 -3.55 4.11
C GLN A 240 -16.48 -2.53 4.62
N SER A 241 -16.50 -2.18 5.90
CA SER A 241 -15.50 -1.29 6.51
C SER A 241 -14.08 -1.76 6.26
N TYR A 242 -13.85 -3.04 6.53
CA TYR A 242 -12.57 -3.69 6.35
C TYR A 242 -12.07 -3.60 4.89
N MET A 243 -12.96 -3.81 3.92
CA MET A 243 -12.63 -3.68 2.50
C MET A 243 -12.15 -2.26 2.13
N TYR A 244 -12.77 -1.21 2.67
CA TYR A 244 -12.31 0.18 2.46
C TYR A 244 -10.97 0.46 3.14
N LYS A 245 -10.74 -0.09 4.33
CA LYS A 245 -9.46 0.05 5.05
C LYS A 245 -8.30 -0.54 4.24
N ILE A 246 -8.49 -1.72 3.63
CA ILE A 246 -7.51 -2.29 2.69
C ILE A 246 -7.36 -1.44 1.45
N HIS A 247 -8.48 -0.99 0.87
CA HIS A 247 -8.45 -0.16 -0.34
C HIS A 247 -7.53 1.05 -0.15
N PHE A 248 -7.72 1.81 0.94
CA PHE A 248 -6.85 2.96 1.27
C PHE A 248 -5.38 2.57 1.46
N LYS A 249 -5.10 1.39 2.04
CA LYS A 249 -3.74 0.87 2.14
C LYS A 249 -3.12 0.57 0.77
N LEU A 250 -3.92 0.06 -0.18
CA LEU A 250 -3.44 -0.36 -1.50
C LEU A 250 -3.25 0.79 -2.49
N ILE A 251 -4.03 1.87 -2.34
CA ILE A 251 -3.88 3.08 -3.17
C ILE A 251 -2.87 4.07 -2.60
N TYR A 252 -2.18 3.71 -1.51
CA TYR A 252 -1.15 4.52 -0.91
C TYR A 252 0.00 4.72 -1.92
N PRO A 253 0.46 5.97 -2.19
CA PRO A 253 1.49 6.20 -3.19
C PRO A 253 2.79 5.51 -2.82
N MET A 254 3.33 4.70 -3.76
CA MET A 254 4.64 4.08 -3.56
C MET A 254 5.75 5.10 -3.83
N ILE A 255 6.64 5.26 -2.86
CA ILE A 255 7.84 6.11 -3.00
C ILE A 255 8.81 5.41 -3.97
N THR A 256 9.13 6.08 -5.07
CA THR A 256 10.18 5.60 -5.97
C THR A 256 11.57 5.97 -5.43
N MET A 257 12.39 4.94 -5.22
CA MET A 257 13.77 5.10 -4.73
C MET A 257 14.82 5.03 -5.84
N ARG A 258 14.38 5.02 -7.11
CA ARG A 258 15.26 4.82 -8.26
C ARG A 258 16.36 5.86 -8.39
N SER A 259 16.03 7.13 -8.18
CA SER A 259 17.01 8.23 -8.27
C SER A 259 18.16 8.09 -7.28
N LEU A 260 17.92 7.56 -6.08
CA LEU A 260 18.99 7.27 -5.13
C LEU A 260 19.92 6.19 -5.67
N MET A 261 19.36 5.07 -6.15
CA MET A 261 20.15 3.97 -6.72
C MET A 261 20.97 4.46 -7.93
N ASP A 262 20.36 5.27 -8.79
CA ASP A 262 21.01 5.78 -9.99
C ASP A 262 22.16 6.75 -9.68
N VAL A 263 22.03 7.61 -8.65
CA VAL A 263 23.14 8.48 -8.23
C VAL A 263 24.25 7.69 -7.53
N CYS A 264 23.88 6.82 -6.59
CA CYS A 264 24.86 6.11 -5.75
C CYS A 264 25.69 5.06 -6.48
N LYS A 265 25.20 4.52 -7.61
CA LYS A 265 25.96 3.57 -8.43
C LYS A 265 27.02 4.22 -9.32
N SER A 266 26.97 5.54 -9.52
CA SER A 266 27.80 6.23 -10.54
C SER A 266 28.74 7.28 -9.99
N ASP A 267 28.47 7.88 -8.83
CA ASP A 267 29.30 8.96 -8.28
C ASP A 267 30.09 8.52 -7.05
N MET A 268 31.38 8.28 -7.26
CA MET A 268 32.30 7.87 -6.20
C MET A 268 32.46 8.94 -5.11
N ASN A 269 32.27 10.23 -5.42
CA ASN A 269 32.38 11.30 -4.44
C ASN A 269 31.25 11.24 -3.40
N LEU A 270 30.13 10.63 -3.75
CA LEU A 270 28.97 10.47 -2.88
C LEU A 270 28.98 9.15 -2.11
N ALA A 271 29.99 8.29 -2.30
CA ALA A 271 30.02 6.95 -1.71
C ALA A 271 29.77 6.95 -0.19
N LYS A 272 30.42 7.84 0.57
CA LYS A 272 30.22 7.95 2.02
C LYS A 272 28.79 8.36 2.38
N THR A 273 28.18 9.26 1.62
CA THR A 273 26.81 9.73 1.80
C THR A 273 25.82 8.61 1.49
N CYS A 274 26.02 7.91 0.38
CA CYS A 274 25.23 6.76 -0.04
C CYS A 274 25.28 5.60 0.97
N LEU A 275 26.47 5.27 1.49
CA LEU A 275 26.62 4.27 2.55
C LEU A 275 25.82 4.64 3.80
N LYS A 276 25.88 5.89 4.27
CA LYS A 276 25.07 6.35 5.40
C LYS A 276 23.56 6.22 5.15
N ILE A 277 23.09 6.64 3.97
CA ILE A 277 21.67 6.52 3.60
C ILE A 277 21.25 5.05 3.60
N SER A 278 22.06 4.17 2.98
CA SER A 278 21.78 2.74 2.99
C SER A 278 21.70 2.14 4.39
N ASP A 279 22.57 2.54 5.31
CA ASP A 279 22.54 2.05 6.68
C ASP A 279 21.26 2.47 7.42
N ILE A 280 20.77 3.70 7.18
CA ILE A 280 19.46 4.16 7.71
C ILE A 280 18.33 3.29 7.15
N LEU A 281 18.31 3.10 5.82
CA LEU A 281 17.31 2.27 5.14
C LEU A 281 17.34 0.80 5.60
N ILE A 282 18.50 0.25 5.94
CA ILE A 282 18.66 -1.14 6.40
C ILE A 282 18.25 -1.33 7.86
N SER A 283 18.70 -0.45 8.76
CA SER A 283 18.69 -0.72 10.20
C SER A 283 17.63 0.06 10.98
N LYS A 284 17.09 1.13 10.42
CA LYS A 284 16.17 2.05 11.11
C LYS A 284 14.90 2.28 10.31
N ASN A 285 14.34 1.20 9.76
CA ASN A 285 13.15 1.25 8.92
C ASN A 285 11.93 0.56 9.58
N LYS A 286 10.74 0.88 9.06
CA LYS A 286 9.48 0.17 9.38
C LYS A 286 8.88 -0.58 8.18
N SER A 287 9.62 -0.75 7.08
CA SER A 287 9.12 -1.33 5.82
C SER A 287 10.08 -2.36 5.27
N ILE A 288 9.58 -3.33 4.49
CA ILE A 288 10.38 -4.37 3.86
C ILE A 288 11.12 -3.87 2.61
N ILE A 289 10.56 -2.89 1.91
CA ILE A 289 11.18 -2.34 0.69
C ILE A 289 12.43 -1.52 1.03
N SER A 290 12.38 -0.74 2.12
CA SER A 290 13.50 0.11 2.55
C SER A 290 14.82 -0.65 2.72
N PRO A 291 14.91 -1.77 3.47
CA PRO A 291 16.15 -2.50 3.63
C PRO A 291 16.60 -3.17 2.32
N MET A 292 15.68 -3.63 1.46
CA MET A 292 16.04 -4.18 0.14
C MET A 292 16.73 -3.14 -0.75
N VAL A 293 16.20 -1.91 -0.78
CA VAL A 293 16.82 -0.80 -1.49
C VAL A 293 18.12 -0.40 -0.81
N GLY A 294 18.14 -0.30 0.53
CA GLY A 294 19.34 0.01 1.30
C GLY A 294 20.49 -0.94 0.99
N TYR A 295 20.25 -2.26 1.02
CA TYR A 295 21.27 -3.23 0.63
C TYR A 295 21.73 -3.07 -0.81
N THR A 296 20.82 -2.77 -1.74
CA THR A 296 21.17 -2.55 -3.15
C THR A 296 22.11 -1.35 -3.29
N VAL A 297 21.76 -0.21 -2.71
CA VAL A 297 22.60 1.00 -2.68
C VAL A 297 23.95 0.71 -2.05
N LYS A 298 23.98 -0.05 -0.94
CA LYS A 298 25.22 -0.42 -0.25
C LYS A 298 26.12 -1.29 -1.13
N ILE A 299 25.58 -2.33 -1.76
CA ILE A 299 26.32 -3.22 -2.67
C ILE A 299 26.92 -2.44 -3.82
N ASP A 300 26.10 -1.62 -4.51
CA ASP A 300 26.54 -0.83 -5.66
C ASP A 300 27.65 0.16 -5.26
N THR A 301 27.48 0.81 -4.11
CA THR A 301 28.47 1.76 -3.59
C THR A 301 29.78 1.08 -3.19
N LEU A 302 29.72 -0.09 -2.53
CA LEU A 302 30.91 -0.86 -2.14
C LEU A 302 31.70 -1.34 -3.36
N LYS A 303 31.00 -1.84 -4.40
CA LYS A 303 31.63 -2.21 -5.68
C LYS A 303 32.29 -0.99 -6.34
N LEU A 304 31.62 0.16 -6.31
CA LEU A 304 32.14 1.40 -6.91
C LEU A 304 33.47 1.85 -6.27
N ILE A 305 33.64 1.65 -4.96
CA ILE A 305 34.88 2.00 -4.24
C ILE A 305 35.90 0.86 -4.14
N GLY A 306 35.65 -0.28 -4.78
CA GLY A 306 36.58 -1.42 -4.82
C GLY A 306 36.54 -2.35 -3.59
N GLU A 307 35.53 -2.25 -2.73
CA GLU A 307 35.35 -3.06 -1.52
C GLU A 307 34.57 -4.36 -1.82
N GLU A 308 35.09 -5.18 -2.75
CA GLU A 308 34.37 -6.36 -3.30
C GLU A 308 33.99 -7.41 -2.24
N ASN A 309 34.83 -7.61 -1.22
CA ASN A 309 34.55 -8.57 -0.15
C ASN A 309 33.33 -8.12 0.67
N LEU A 310 33.29 -6.85 1.09
CA LEU A 310 32.15 -6.30 1.82
C LEU A 310 30.88 -6.28 0.97
N ALA A 311 31.01 -6.02 -0.34
CA ALA A 311 29.87 -6.09 -1.27
C ALA A 311 29.30 -7.53 -1.33
N SER A 312 30.16 -8.53 -1.43
CA SER A 312 29.77 -9.95 -1.47
C SER A 312 29.11 -10.41 -0.17
N GLU A 313 29.64 -10.00 0.99
CA GLU A 313 29.00 -10.24 2.29
C GLU A 313 27.62 -9.60 2.37
N THR A 314 27.49 -8.36 1.88
CA THR A 314 26.22 -7.63 1.85
C THR A 314 25.20 -8.30 0.94
N GLU A 315 25.62 -8.87 -0.20
CA GLU A 315 24.76 -9.67 -1.10
C GLU A 315 24.18 -10.90 -0.40
N ILE A 316 24.99 -11.61 0.39
CA ILE A 316 24.54 -12.79 1.15
C ILE A 316 23.47 -12.38 2.16
N ILE A 317 23.67 -11.27 2.87
CA ILE A 317 22.70 -10.76 3.86
C ILE A 317 21.39 -10.37 3.17
N LYS A 318 21.46 -9.65 2.03
CA LYS A 318 20.27 -9.29 1.23
C LYS A 318 19.51 -10.53 0.77
N ALA A 319 20.22 -11.55 0.28
CA ALA A 319 19.62 -12.81 -0.14
C ALA A 319 18.94 -13.56 1.03
N LYS A 320 19.54 -13.54 2.22
CA LYS A 320 18.93 -14.10 3.44
C LYS A 320 17.65 -13.37 3.82
N LEU A 321 17.64 -12.04 3.80
CA LEU A 321 16.43 -11.25 4.06
C LEU A 321 15.32 -11.55 3.03
N LYS A 322 15.68 -11.71 1.75
CA LYS A 322 14.72 -12.05 0.69
C LYS A 322 14.05 -13.39 0.97
N LYS A 323 14.84 -14.42 1.28
CA LYS A 323 14.34 -15.76 1.64
C LYS A 323 13.46 -15.75 2.89
N GLN A 324 13.81 -14.96 3.90
CA GLN A 324 12.99 -14.79 5.10
C GLN A 324 11.60 -14.26 4.74
N TYR A 325 11.53 -13.20 3.92
CA TYR A 325 10.27 -12.61 3.49
C TYR A 325 9.43 -13.57 2.64
N GLU A 326 10.04 -14.21 1.64
CA GLU A 326 9.39 -15.21 0.80
C GLU A 326 8.79 -16.36 1.62
N CYS A 327 9.52 -16.82 2.65
CA CYS A 327 9.04 -17.84 3.56
C CYS A 327 7.79 -17.39 4.33
N LEU A 328 7.80 -16.18 4.93
CA LEU A 328 6.63 -15.63 5.63
C LEU A 328 5.43 -15.49 4.70
N MET A 329 5.65 -14.98 3.49
CA MET A 329 4.62 -14.82 2.47
C MET A 329 4.02 -16.15 2.04
N ARG A 330 4.84 -17.20 1.93
CA ARG A 330 4.39 -18.55 1.59
C ARG A 330 3.53 -19.17 2.69
N ILE A 331 3.86 -18.95 3.96
CA ILE A 331 3.05 -19.44 5.09
C ILE A 331 1.69 -18.73 5.14
N LYS A 332 1.69 -17.44 4.81
CA LYS A 332 0.46 -16.67 4.64
C LYS A 332 -0.36 -17.16 3.44
N SER A 333 0.28 -17.54 2.33
CA SER A 333 -0.41 -17.97 1.09
C SER A 333 -0.85 -19.44 1.09
N SER A 334 -0.30 -20.29 1.96
CA SER A 334 -0.65 -21.72 2.02
C SER A 334 -1.98 -22.01 2.70
N ASN A 335 -2.59 -21.01 3.36
CA ASN A 335 -3.92 -21.15 3.94
C ASN A 335 -4.99 -20.86 2.88
N ASN A 336 -5.71 -21.89 2.42
CA ASN A 336 -6.83 -21.74 1.47
C ASN A 336 -7.98 -20.85 2.01
N ASN A 337 -7.98 -20.57 3.32
CA ASN A 337 -8.93 -19.71 4.01
C ASN A 337 -8.32 -18.34 4.37
N GLN A 338 -7.46 -17.76 3.52
CA GLN A 338 -6.93 -16.40 3.75
C GLN A 338 -8.01 -15.37 4.06
N ILE A 339 -9.19 -15.56 3.48
CA ILE A 339 -10.38 -14.76 3.77
C ILE A 339 -10.62 -14.71 5.28
N ASP A 340 -10.57 -15.83 6.02
CA ASP A 340 -10.87 -15.89 7.45
C ASP A 340 -9.93 -15.05 8.35
N LEU A 341 -8.63 -14.95 8.02
CA LEU A 341 -7.69 -14.06 8.73
C LEU A 341 -8.01 -12.58 8.56
N TYR A 342 -8.72 -12.26 7.49
CA TYR A 342 -9.06 -10.91 7.07
C TYR A 342 -10.52 -10.57 7.36
N LEU A 343 -11.35 -11.56 7.71
CA LEU A 343 -12.76 -11.38 8.04
C LEU A 343 -13.03 -11.06 9.51
N ASN A 344 -12.02 -11.07 10.39
CA ASN A 344 -12.19 -10.70 11.80
C ASN A 344 -11.74 -9.24 12.05
N PRO A 345 -12.65 -8.33 12.43
CA PRO A 345 -12.34 -6.93 12.72
C PRO A 345 -11.33 -6.74 13.86
N GLU A 346 -11.37 -7.60 14.89
CA GLU A 346 -10.43 -7.54 16.01
C GLU A 346 -9.02 -7.89 15.56
N ASP A 347 -8.89 -8.90 14.71
CA ASP A 347 -7.61 -9.28 14.12
C ASP A 347 -7.07 -8.17 13.23
N PHE A 348 -7.91 -7.54 12.38
CA PHE A 348 -7.44 -6.42 11.58
C PHE A 348 -6.97 -5.24 12.44
N LYS A 349 -7.74 -4.82 13.44
CA LYS A 349 -7.35 -3.71 14.34
C LYS A 349 -6.01 -4.01 15.02
N LYS A 350 -5.83 -5.25 15.48
CA LYS A 350 -4.57 -5.73 16.06
C LYS A 350 -3.43 -5.67 15.04
N LEU A 351 -3.63 -6.17 13.83
CA LEU A 351 -2.63 -6.18 12.75
C LEU A 351 -2.24 -4.75 12.32
N SER A 352 -3.20 -3.85 12.15
CA SER A 352 -2.95 -2.42 11.84
C SER A 352 -2.18 -1.72 12.96
N THR A 353 -2.52 -2.02 14.22
CA THR A 353 -1.78 -1.49 15.39
C THR A 353 -0.32 -1.98 15.40
N ILE A 354 -0.10 -3.27 15.11
CA ILE A 354 1.24 -3.85 15.02
C ILE A 354 2.04 -3.18 13.90
N GLU A 355 1.46 -3.02 12.71
CA GLU A 355 2.13 -2.35 11.59
C GLU A 355 2.54 -0.91 11.94
N ARG A 356 1.62 -0.13 12.51
CA ARG A 356 1.85 1.27 12.88
C ARG A 356 3.00 1.43 13.89
N ASN A 357 2.99 0.56 14.91
CA ASN A 357 3.91 0.65 16.03
C ASN A 357 5.25 -0.03 15.76
N GLN A 358 5.23 -1.22 15.15
CA GLN A 358 6.38 -2.11 15.00
C GLN A 358 6.84 -2.30 13.55
N GLY A 359 6.07 -1.85 12.57
CA GLY A 359 6.39 -1.91 11.15
C GLY A 359 5.87 -3.15 10.42
N GLU A 360 6.05 -3.12 9.10
CA GLU A 360 5.53 -4.09 8.14
C GLU A 360 6.07 -5.52 8.38
N LEU A 361 7.33 -5.68 8.76
CA LEU A 361 7.89 -7.01 9.04
C LEU A 361 7.24 -7.66 10.26
N ALA A 362 6.93 -6.88 11.30
CA ALA A 362 6.23 -7.37 12.49
C ALA A 362 4.81 -7.81 12.12
N LEU A 363 4.12 -7.02 11.30
CA LEU A 363 2.82 -7.39 10.71
C LEU A 363 2.91 -8.76 10.02
N PHE A 364 3.85 -8.95 9.09
CA PHE A 364 3.96 -10.22 8.35
C PHE A 364 4.31 -11.42 9.23
N LYS A 365 5.12 -11.23 10.28
CA LYS A 365 5.38 -12.27 11.28
C LYS A 365 4.10 -12.68 12.00
N THR A 366 3.36 -11.71 12.54
CA THR A 366 2.11 -11.99 13.25
C THR A 366 1.09 -12.66 12.33
N MET A 367 0.97 -12.20 11.09
CA MET A 367 0.10 -12.85 10.10
C MET A 367 0.48 -14.32 9.84
N ALA A 368 1.78 -14.61 9.71
CA ALA A 368 2.27 -15.97 9.51
C ALA A 368 2.03 -16.85 10.76
N GLU A 369 2.21 -16.30 11.97
CA GLU A 369 1.91 -16.96 13.24
C GLU A 369 0.42 -17.29 13.37
N THR A 370 -0.47 -16.35 13.05
CA THR A 370 -1.91 -16.60 13.08
C THR A 370 -2.32 -17.66 12.04
N SER A 371 -1.78 -17.58 10.81
CA SER A 371 -2.00 -18.59 9.76
C SER A 371 -1.53 -19.98 10.20
N TYR A 372 -0.35 -20.06 10.82
CA TYR A 372 0.20 -21.31 11.33
C TYR A 372 -0.69 -21.94 12.41
N GLN A 373 -1.13 -21.14 13.39
CA GLN A 373 -2.02 -21.65 14.44
C GLN A 373 -3.35 -22.15 13.89
N GLN A 374 -3.97 -21.41 12.98
CA GLN A 374 -5.20 -21.85 12.31
C GLN A 374 -5.03 -23.17 11.56
N GLN A 375 -3.90 -23.37 10.88
CA GLN A 375 -3.61 -24.63 10.19
C GLN A 375 -3.49 -25.80 11.18
N LEU A 376 -2.86 -25.59 12.34
CA LEU A 376 -2.80 -26.60 13.40
C LEU A 376 -4.18 -26.91 13.97
N ASP A 377 -5.01 -25.89 14.22
CA ASP A 377 -6.36 -26.04 14.75
C ASP A 377 -7.27 -26.82 13.76
N LEU A 378 -7.00 -26.70 12.46
CA LEU A 378 -7.64 -27.47 11.39
C LEU A 378 -7.04 -28.89 11.21
N GLY A 379 -6.08 -29.29 12.05
CA GLY A 379 -5.44 -30.61 12.01
C GLY A 379 -4.39 -30.78 10.91
N ASN A 380 -3.87 -29.70 10.31
CA ASN A 380 -2.79 -29.78 9.34
C ASN A 380 -1.43 -29.97 10.04
N GLU A 381 -1.01 -31.21 10.20
CA GLU A 381 0.29 -31.57 10.79
C GLU A 381 1.51 -31.10 9.96
N ASN A 382 1.30 -30.73 8.68
CA ASN A 382 2.35 -30.23 7.79
C ASN A 382 2.43 -28.69 7.78
N ALA A 383 1.77 -28.01 8.73
CA ALA A 383 1.84 -26.56 8.85
C ALA A 383 3.30 -26.10 9.05
N ILE A 384 3.73 -25.11 8.27
CA ILE A 384 5.11 -24.61 8.32
C ILE A 384 5.20 -23.60 9.47
N ASN A 385 6.07 -23.88 10.45
CA ASN A 385 6.30 -22.98 11.58
C ASN A 385 7.03 -21.69 11.10
N PRO A 386 6.47 -20.48 11.35
CA PRO A 386 7.06 -19.20 10.94
C PRO A 386 8.48 -18.96 11.46
N GLN A 387 8.82 -19.53 12.63
CA GLN A 387 10.15 -19.38 13.21
C GLN A 387 11.25 -19.98 12.31
N THR A 388 10.91 -21.01 11.54
CA THR A 388 11.83 -21.65 10.59
C THR A 388 12.25 -20.71 9.45
N CYS A 389 11.51 -19.62 9.21
CA CYS A 389 11.92 -18.60 8.25
C CYS A 389 13.18 -17.86 8.70
N PHE A 390 13.45 -17.78 10.00
CA PHE A 390 14.62 -17.06 10.56
C PHE A 390 15.79 -17.98 10.88
N GLU A 391 15.55 -19.28 10.97
CA GLU A 391 16.54 -20.32 11.25
C GLU A 391 17.23 -20.78 9.95
N LYS A 392 18.15 -19.97 9.42
CA LYS A 392 19.20 -20.33 8.44
C LYS A 392 20.05 -19.12 8.12
#